data_AF-A0A7V2HKW7-F1
#
_entry.id   AF-A0A7V2HKW7-F1
#
_cell.length_a   1.000
_cell.length_b   1.000
_cell.length_c   1.000
_cell.angle_alpha   90.00
_cell.angle_beta   90.00
_cell.angle_gamma   90.00
#
_symmetry.space_group_name_H-M   'P 1'
#
loop_
_entity.id
_entity.type
_entity.pdbx_description
1 polymer ?
#
loop_
_entity_poly.entity_id
_entity_poly.type
_entity_poly.pdbx_seq_one_letter_code
_entity_poly.pdbx_strand_id
1 'polypeptide(L)'
;MNCSSFDLKAYVLNESGPGDRRAVEQHAAACAACAEEIERLSLTCAALRAVPQEEMPRRIAFVSDKVFEPRWYQRLWDSPARLGFASAALLSAAILTHALTRPAPVAVTLAPPPAVASVAAPAPLDLDGIRKLIAESEARQAKLLAGQIAASEQRAERNLRETKAAIDISFEGIGRQINVLRHGMQTASAGLGGAQ
;
A
#
# COMPACT_ATOMS: atom_id res chain seq x y z
N MET A 1 -58.32 -0.66 -21.94
CA MET A 1 -57.71 -2.01 -21.96
C MET A 1 -56.46 -1.96 -21.12
N ASN A 2 -56.30 -2.85 -20.14
CA ASN A 2 -55.19 -2.79 -19.19
C ASN A 2 -53.91 -3.31 -19.84
N CYS A 3 -52.90 -2.45 -19.96
CA CYS A 3 -51.57 -2.82 -20.46
C CYS A 3 -50.79 -3.67 -19.43
N SER A 4 -51.21 -3.67 -18.17
CA SER A 4 -50.56 -4.38 -17.06
C SER A 4 -50.78 -5.89 -17.04
N SER A 5 -51.68 -6.44 -17.88
CA SER A 5 -51.89 -7.89 -17.97
C SER A 5 -50.84 -8.60 -18.84
N PHE A 6 -50.06 -7.85 -19.62
CA PHE A 6 -49.06 -8.39 -20.53
C PHE A 6 -47.67 -8.25 -19.92
N ASP A 7 -46.96 -9.37 -19.76
CA ASP A 7 -45.57 -9.35 -19.32
C ASP A 7 -44.63 -9.09 -20.50
N LEU A 8 -44.38 -7.80 -20.75
CA LEU A 8 -43.48 -7.35 -21.81
C LEU A 8 -42.02 -7.79 -21.55
N LYS A 9 -41.62 -7.97 -20.29
CA LYS A 9 -40.26 -8.40 -19.95
C LYS A 9 -40.06 -9.87 -20.30
N ALA A 10 -41.01 -10.72 -19.91
CA ALA A 10 -40.98 -12.13 -20.28
C ALA A 10 -41.00 -12.32 -21.81
N TYR A 11 -41.71 -11.47 -22.55
CA TYR A 11 -41.66 -11.46 -24.01
C TYR A 11 -40.26 -11.15 -24.56
N VAL A 12 -39.65 -10.02 -24.13
CA VAL A 12 -38.33 -9.58 -24.63
C VAL A 12 -37.19 -10.54 -24.22
N LEU A 13 -37.29 -11.16 -23.04
CA LEU A 13 -36.33 -12.15 -22.55
C LEU A 13 -36.54 -13.56 -23.12
N ASN A 14 -37.57 -13.77 -23.95
CA ASN A 14 -37.99 -15.07 -24.49
C ASN A 14 -38.42 -16.10 -23.42
N GLU A 15 -38.93 -15.65 -22.29
CA GLU A 15 -39.43 -16.49 -21.20
C GLU A 15 -40.94 -16.76 -21.29
N SER A 16 -41.66 -16.02 -22.12
CA SER A 16 -43.09 -16.21 -22.37
C SER A 16 -43.38 -17.43 -23.25
N GLY A 17 -44.43 -18.18 -22.92
CA GLY A 17 -44.93 -19.29 -23.74
C GLY A 17 -45.47 -18.85 -25.11
N PRO A 18 -45.65 -19.77 -26.07
CA PRO A 18 -46.03 -19.42 -27.44
C PRO A 18 -47.41 -18.77 -27.59
N GLY A 19 -48.36 -19.05 -26.69
CA GLY A 19 -49.67 -18.40 -26.65
C GLY A 19 -49.57 -16.94 -26.21
N ASP A 20 -48.83 -16.68 -25.14
CA ASP A 20 -48.66 -15.34 -24.58
C ASP A 20 -47.88 -14.43 -25.52
N ARG A 21 -46.89 -14.96 -26.25
CA ARG A 21 -46.14 -14.19 -27.27
C ARG A 21 -47.04 -13.60 -28.33
N ARG A 22 -47.94 -14.41 -28.89
CA ARG A 22 -48.89 -13.94 -29.92
C ARG A 22 -49.84 -12.89 -29.36
N ALA A 23 -50.27 -13.06 -28.11
CA ALA A 23 -51.14 -12.09 -27.44
C ALA A 23 -50.43 -10.74 -27.20
N VAL A 24 -49.16 -10.76 -26.80
CA VAL A 24 -48.33 -9.56 -26.64
C VAL A 24 -48.10 -8.86 -27.99
N GLU A 25 -47.80 -9.61 -29.05
CA GLU A 25 -47.60 -9.05 -30.40
C GLU A 25 -48.87 -8.39 -30.94
N GLN A 26 -50.02 -9.04 -30.78
CA GLN A 26 -51.31 -8.46 -31.15
C GLN A 26 -51.63 -7.21 -30.33
N HIS A 27 -51.31 -7.19 -29.04
CA HIS A 27 -51.51 -6.02 -28.20
C HIS A 27 -50.57 -4.87 -28.56
N ALA A 28 -49.28 -5.15 -28.80
CA ALA A 28 -48.29 -4.15 -29.19
C ALA A 28 -48.62 -3.51 -30.54
N ALA A 29 -49.23 -4.26 -31.47
CA ALA A 29 -49.73 -3.71 -32.74
C ALA A 29 -50.85 -2.68 -32.56
N ALA A 30 -51.62 -2.77 -31.47
CA ALA A 30 -52.73 -1.87 -31.17
C ALA A 30 -52.40 -0.80 -30.11
N CYS A 31 -51.25 -0.90 -29.42
CA CYS A 31 -50.87 -0.03 -28.30
C CYS A 31 -49.45 0.51 -28.49
N ALA A 32 -49.36 1.78 -28.89
CA ALA A 32 -48.08 2.47 -29.10
C ALA A 32 -47.18 2.48 -27.85
N ALA A 33 -47.77 2.68 -26.66
CA ALA A 33 -47.00 2.70 -25.40
C ALA A 33 -46.34 1.34 -25.11
N CYS A 34 -47.01 0.23 -25.39
CA CYS A 34 -46.43 -1.10 -25.21
C CYS A 34 -45.37 -1.42 -26.29
N ALA A 35 -45.56 -0.93 -27.52
CA ALA A 35 -44.55 -1.07 -28.58
C ALA A 35 -43.27 -0.30 -28.24
N GLU A 36 -43.38 0.94 -27.79
CA GLU A 36 -42.24 1.76 -27.31
C GLU A 36 -41.51 1.10 -26.13
N GLU A 37 -42.26 0.50 -25.20
CA GLU A 37 -41.67 -0.21 -24.07
C GLU A 37 -40.88 -1.46 -24.51
N ILE A 38 -41.43 -2.25 -25.45
CA ILE A 38 -40.74 -3.40 -26.02
C ILE A 38 -39.45 -2.96 -26.72
N GLU A 39 -39.49 -1.88 -27.50
CA GLU A 39 -38.32 -1.33 -28.17
C GLU A 39 -37.26 -0.88 -27.14
N ARG A 40 -37.66 -0.13 -26.12
CA ARG A 40 -36.77 0.30 -25.03
C ARG A 40 -36.09 -0.88 -24.31
N LEU A 41 -36.87 -1.91 -23.98
CA LEU A 41 -36.36 -3.13 -23.35
C LEU A 41 -35.41 -3.88 -24.27
N SER A 42 -35.70 -3.94 -25.57
CA SER A 42 -34.86 -4.61 -26.57
C SER A 42 -33.50 -3.92 -26.72
N LEU A 43 -33.47 -2.58 -26.76
CA LEU A 43 -32.25 -1.77 -26.79
C LEU A 43 -31.41 -1.96 -25.52
N THR A 44 -32.06 -2.01 -24.36
CA THR A 44 -31.39 -2.26 -23.08
C THR A 44 -30.75 -3.66 -23.07
N CYS A 45 -31.47 -4.68 -23.54
CA CYS A 45 -30.92 -6.04 -23.65
C CYS A 45 -29.75 -6.11 -24.63
N ALA A 46 -29.82 -5.39 -25.75
CA ALA A 46 -28.71 -5.31 -26.70
C ALA A 46 -27.48 -4.63 -26.09
N ALA A 47 -27.67 -3.52 -25.35
CA ALA A 47 -26.60 -2.84 -24.64
C ALA A 47 -25.94 -3.72 -23.57
N LEU A 48 -26.74 -4.44 -22.77
CA LEU A 48 -26.22 -5.37 -21.77
C LEU A 48 -25.44 -6.53 -22.38
N ARG A 49 -25.88 -7.05 -23.53
CA ARG A 49 -25.17 -8.12 -24.26
C ARG A 49 -23.90 -7.64 -24.95
N ALA A 50 -23.77 -6.34 -25.24
CA ALA A 50 -22.58 -5.75 -25.82
C ALA A 50 -21.43 -5.57 -24.79
N VAL A 51 -21.75 -5.59 -23.49
CA VAL A 51 -20.73 -5.51 -22.44
C VAL A 51 -19.89 -6.80 -22.45
N PRO A 52 -18.55 -6.70 -22.56
CA PRO A 52 -17.67 -7.85 -22.41
C PRO A 52 -17.93 -8.55 -21.08
N GLN A 53 -18.18 -9.85 -21.13
CA GLN A 53 -18.32 -10.67 -19.93
C GLN A 53 -16.93 -10.92 -19.36
N GLU A 54 -16.40 -9.94 -18.64
CA GLU A 54 -15.15 -10.08 -17.92
C GLU A 54 -15.38 -11.02 -16.72
N GLU A 55 -14.45 -11.95 -16.47
CA GLU A 55 -14.53 -12.76 -15.26
C GLU A 55 -14.53 -11.82 -14.05
N MET A 56 -15.51 -12.00 -13.14
CA MET A 56 -15.54 -11.25 -11.89
C MET A 56 -14.16 -11.37 -11.23
N PRO A 57 -13.47 -10.26 -10.93
CA PRO A 57 -12.09 -10.30 -10.48
C PRO A 57 -12.03 -11.23 -9.27
N ARG A 58 -11.40 -12.40 -9.48
CA ARG A 58 -11.14 -13.33 -8.40
C ARG A 58 -10.36 -12.52 -7.37
N ARG A 59 -10.66 -12.68 -6.08
CA ARG A 59 -9.80 -12.13 -5.04
C ARG A 59 -8.42 -12.74 -5.21
N ILE A 60 -7.58 -12.07 -5.99
CA ILE A 60 -6.16 -12.32 -6.05
C ILE A 60 -5.65 -11.74 -4.75
N ALA A 61 -5.77 -12.52 -3.68
CA ALA A 61 -4.85 -12.35 -2.58
C ALA A 61 -3.50 -12.60 -3.23
N PHE A 62 -2.71 -11.54 -3.41
CA PHE A 62 -1.28 -11.69 -3.57
C PHE A 62 -0.82 -12.45 -2.34
N VAL A 63 -0.77 -13.78 -2.44
CA VAL A 63 0.05 -14.59 -1.58
C VAL A 63 1.45 -14.15 -1.93
N SER A 64 1.87 -13.03 -1.32
CA SER A 64 3.28 -12.83 -1.03
C SER A 64 3.65 -14.06 -0.22
N ASP A 65 4.31 -14.96 -0.94
CA ASP A 65 5.14 -16.06 -0.50
C ASP A 65 5.41 -16.03 1.02
N LYS A 66 4.85 -17.02 1.71
CA LYS A 66 4.92 -17.30 3.16
C LYS A 66 4.90 -16.08 4.07
N VAL A 67 3.79 -15.93 4.80
CA VAL A 67 3.85 -15.49 6.19
C VAL A 67 4.85 -16.43 6.88
N PHE A 68 6.12 -16.02 6.96
CA PHE A 68 7.13 -16.73 7.73
C PHE A 68 6.55 -16.84 9.13
N GLU A 69 6.20 -18.06 9.55
CA GLU A 69 5.84 -18.29 10.94
C GLU A 69 6.98 -17.73 11.79
N PRO A 70 6.71 -16.72 12.64
CA PRO A 70 7.78 -16.06 13.35
C PRO A 70 8.47 -17.12 14.20
N ARG A 71 9.78 -17.29 13.97
CA ARG A 71 10.59 -18.24 14.73
C ARG A 71 10.46 -17.91 16.21
N TRP A 72 10.63 -18.90 17.09
CA TRP A 72 10.41 -18.72 18.54
C TRP A 72 11.17 -17.52 19.13
N TYR A 73 12.35 -17.19 18.59
CA TYR A 73 13.10 -16.00 18.99
C TYR A 73 12.42 -14.70 18.53
N GLN A 74 11.90 -14.61 17.30
CA GLN A 74 11.21 -13.43 16.78
C GLN A 74 9.97 -13.10 17.61
N ARG A 75 9.19 -14.13 18.00
CA ARG A 75 8.06 -13.97 18.93
C ARG A 75 8.45 -13.41 20.31
N LEU A 76 9.70 -13.60 20.74
CA LEU A 76 10.19 -13.03 21.99
C LEU A 76 10.50 -11.53 21.84
N TRP A 77 10.98 -11.12 20.67
CA TRP A 77 11.34 -9.73 20.34
C TRP A 77 10.18 -8.90 19.80
N ASP A 78 9.12 -9.52 19.27
CA ASP A 78 7.96 -8.82 18.66
C ASP A 78 7.00 -8.19 19.68
N SER A 79 7.21 -8.41 20.99
CA SER A 79 6.33 -7.85 22.02
C SER A 79 6.97 -6.61 22.67
N PRO A 80 6.52 -5.39 22.33
CA PRO A 80 7.09 -4.16 22.90
C PRO A 80 6.94 -4.11 24.42
N ALA A 81 5.87 -4.70 24.97
CA ALA A 81 5.68 -4.81 26.41
C ALA A 81 6.76 -5.67 27.08
N ARG A 82 7.12 -6.83 26.47
CA ARG A 82 8.17 -7.71 27.02
C ARG A 82 9.55 -7.05 26.97
N LEU A 83 9.85 -6.31 25.91
CA LEU A 83 11.09 -5.53 25.82
C LEU A 83 11.16 -4.42 26.86
N GLY A 84 10.03 -3.75 27.13
CA GLY A 84 9.91 -2.78 28.22
C GLY A 84 10.28 -3.39 29.58
N PHE A 85 9.66 -4.52 29.95
CA PHE A 85 9.99 -5.22 31.19
C PHE A 85 11.43 -5.75 31.25
N ALA A 86 11.96 -6.27 30.14
CA ALA A 86 13.35 -6.73 30.07
C ALA A 86 14.34 -5.58 30.29
N SER A 87 14.08 -4.41 29.69
CA SER A 87 14.91 -3.22 29.88
C SER A 87 14.86 -2.71 31.34
N ALA A 88 13.68 -2.71 31.96
CA ALA A 88 13.52 -2.33 33.37
C ALA A 88 14.22 -3.32 34.31
N ALA A 89 14.15 -4.62 34.03
CA ALA A 89 14.85 -5.65 34.80
C ALA A 89 16.38 -5.51 34.70
N LEU A 90 16.90 -5.27 33.49
CA LEU A 90 18.32 -4.99 33.28
C LEU A 90 18.78 -3.72 34.00
N LEU A 91 17.98 -2.65 33.95
CA LEU A 91 18.28 -1.40 34.64
C LEU A 91 18.28 -1.58 36.16
N SER A 92 17.32 -2.33 36.71
CA SER A 92 17.28 -2.67 38.14
C SER A 92 18.51 -3.49 38.56
N ALA A 93 18.89 -4.50 37.78
CA ALA A 93 20.09 -5.30 38.04
C ALA A 93 21.38 -4.47 37.97
N ALA A 94 21.47 -3.52 37.02
CA ALA A 94 22.58 -2.59 36.92
C ALA A 94 22.67 -1.67 38.16
N ILE A 95 21.54 -1.18 38.66
CA ILE A 95 21.52 -0.38 39.91
C ILE A 95 21.97 -1.21 41.10
N LEU A 96 21.49 -2.45 41.24
CA LEU A 96 21.87 -3.33 42.35
C LEU A 96 23.36 -3.70 42.29
N THR A 97 23.86 -4.07 41.12
CA THR A 97 25.28 -4.38 40.93
C THR A 97 26.14 -3.15 41.20
N HIS A 98 25.73 -1.96 40.73
CA HIS A 98 26.42 -0.72 41.04
C HIS A 98 26.41 -0.42 42.54
N ALA A 99 25.29 -0.64 43.24
CA ALA A 99 25.20 -0.45 44.68
C ALA A 99 26.11 -1.41 45.46
N LEU A 100 26.21 -2.66 45.02
CA LEU A 100 27.03 -3.70 45.67
C LEU A 100 28.53 -3.58 45.35
N THR A 101 28.88 -3.07 44.16
CA THR A 101 30.27 -2.88 43.73
C THR A 101 30.82 -1.50 44.05
N ARG A 102 29.97 -0.58 44.55
CA ARG A 102 30.43 0.72 45.01
C ARG A 102 31.38 0.51 46.19
N PRO A 103 32.65 0.95 46.10
CA PRO A 103 33.53 0.91 47.25
C PRO A 103 32.87 1.66 48.40
N ALA A 104 32.86 1.04 49.59
CA ALA A 104 32.26 1.63 50.78
C ALA A 104 32.74 3.08 50.92
N PRO A 105 31.84 4.06 51.13
CA PRO A 105 32.28 5.42 51.39
C PRO A 105 33.21 5.34 52.60
N VAL A 106 34.45 5.79 52.43
CA VAL A 106 35.39 5.98 53.54
C VAL A 106 34.62 6.79 54.57
N ALA A 107 34.31 6.18 55.71
CA ALA A 107 33.66 6.86 56.80
C ALA A 107 34.63 7.97 57.22
N VAL A 108 34.35 9.20 56.79
CA VAL A 108 34.99 10.38 57.34
C VAL A 108 34.45 10.44 58.76
N THR A 109 35.25 9.98 59.72
CA THR A 109 35.03 10.23 61.13
C THR A 109 34.86 11.74 61.29
N LEU A 110 33.66 12.17 61.73
CA LEU A 110 33.44 13.56 62.12
C LEU A 110 34.39 13.87 63.28
N ALA A 111 35.47 14.60 62.98
CA ALA A 111 36.13 15.42 63.98
C ALA A 111 35.11 16.47 64.48
N PRO A 112 35.17 16.89 65.76
CA PRO A 112 34.25 17.90 66.29
C PRO A 112 34.31 19.17 65.43
N PRO A 113 33.17 19.85 65.22
CA PRO A 113 33.04 20.85 64.18
C PRO A 113 33.99 22.02 64.42
N PRO A 114 34.94 22.34 63.52
CA PRO A 114 35.40 23.71 63.43
C PRO A 114 34.21 24.57 62.99
N ALA A 115 34.10 25.75 63.60
CA ALA A 115 33.05 26.73 63.38
C ALA A 115 32.57 26.79 61.91
N VAL A 116 31.24 26.81 61.75
CA VAL A 116 30.50 26.95 60.48
C VAL A 116 31.28 27.72 59.41
N ALA A 117 32.00 26.99 58.56
CA ALA A 117 32.40 27.51 57.26
C ALA A 117 31.11 27.53 56.43
N SER A 118 30.67 28.75 56.08
CA SER A 118 29.62 29.01 55.11
C SER A 118 29.69 28.00 53.97
N VAL A 119 28.56 27.34 53.67
CA VAL A 119 28.37 26.59 52.43
C VAL A 119 28.83 27.50 51.28
N ALA A 120 29.97 27.17 50.68
CA ALA A 120 30.46 27.89 49.52
C ALA A 120 29.39 27.82 48.44
N ALA A 121 29.06 28.98 47.87
CA ALA A 121 28.12 29.13 46.78
C ALA A 121 28.37 28.08 45.68
N PRO A 122 27.32 27.59 44.99
CA PRO A 122 27.50 26.70 43.84
C PRO A 122 28.50 27.36 42.88
N ALA A 123 29.52 26.60 42.46
CA ALA A 123 30.52 27.07 41.52
C ALA A 123 29.84 27.69 40.28
N PRO A 124 30.36 28.79 39.73
CA PRO A 124 29.75 29.42 38.56
C PRO A 124 29.71 28.41 37.41
N LEU A 125 28.50 28.16 36.90
CA LEU A 125 28.28 27.32 35.72
C LEU A 125 29.14 27.85 34.57
N ASP A 126 30.02 27.00 34.03
CA ASP A 126 30.84 27.33 32.86
C ASP A 126 29.97 27.30 31.59
N LEU A 127 29.25 28.40 31.38
CA LEU A 127 28.37 28.61 30.24
C LEU A 127 29.14 28.60 28.91
N ASP A 128 30.42 28.98 28.92
CA ASP A 128 31.26 29.02 27.72
C ASP A 128 31.70 27.61 27.31
N GLY A 129 32.00 26.74 28.27
CA GLY A 129 32.22 25.31 28.03
C GLY A 129 30.99 24.63 27.44
N ILE A 130 29.79 24.91 27.98
CA ILE A 130 28.53 24.35 27.47
C ILE A 130 28.24 24.83 26.05
N ARG A 131 28.43 26.12 25.76
CA ARG A 131 28.24 26.68 24.40
C ARG A 131 29.17 26.02 23.38
N LYS A 132 30.43 25.78 23.74
CA LYS A 132 31.38 25.07 22.87
C LYS A 132 30.93 23.64 22.59
N LEU A 133 30.47 22.90 23.60
CA LEU A 133 29.96 21.54 23.43
C LEU A 133 28.71 21.50 22.55
N ILE A 134 27.80 22.46 22.70
CA ILE A 134 26.61 22.59 21.86
C ILE A 134 27.03 22.86 20.40
N ALA A 135 27.91 23.82 20.16
CA ALA A 135 28.40 24.14 18.82
C ALA A 135 29.10 22.94 18.15
N GLU A 136 29.90 22.18 18.88
CA GLU A 136 30.51 20.94 18.37
C GLU A 136 29.49 19.82 18.10
N SER A 137 28.41 19.76 18.89
CA SER A 137 27.32 18.81 18.69
C SER A 137 26.48 19.17 17.45
N GLU A 138 26.15 20.45 17.26
CA GLU A 138 25.42 20.96 16.11
C GLU A 138 26.22 20.79 14.83
N ALA A 139 27.54 21.06 14.87
CA ALA A 139 28.41 20.83 13.72
C ALA A 139 28.47 19.35 13.32
N ARG A 140 28.43 18.42 14.29
CA ARG A 140 28.37 16.98 14.01
C ARG A 140 27.01 16.57 13.44
N GLN A 141 25.92 17.09 13.99
CA GLN A 141 24.57 16.80 13.51
C GLN A 141 24.34 17.35 12.09
N ALA A 142 24.80 18.58 11.80
CA ALA A 142 24.70 19.18 10.48
C ALA A 142 25.44 18.37 9.41
N LYS A 143 26.62 17.83 9.74
CA LYS A 143 27.37 16.94 8.84
C LYS A 143 26.63 15.63 8.58
N LEU A 144 26.06 15.01 9.61
CA LEU A 144 25.29 13.78 9.47
C LEU A 144 24.02 14.00 8.64
N LEU A 145 23.29 15.09 8.89
CA LEU A 145 22.08 15.43 8.17
C LEU A 145 22.38 15.72 6.68
N ALA A 146 23.41 16.51 6.39
CA ALA A 146 23.85 16.78 5.03
C ALA A 146 24.23 15.48 4.30
N GLY A 147 24.91 14.56 4.98
CA GLY A 147 25.24 13.23 4.42
C GLY A 147 24.00 12.38 4.14
N GLN A 148 22.99 12.39 5.02
CA GLN A 148 21.75 11.65 4.82
C GLN A 148 20.91 12.21 3.67
N ILE A 149 20.85 13.54 3.52
CA ILE A 149 20.14 14.20 2.41
C ILE A 149 20.84 13.90 1.09
N ALA A 150 22.15 14.06 1.00
CA ALA A 150 22.89 13.72 -0.21
C ALA A 150 22.72 12.25 -0.61
N ALA A 151 22.71 11.34 0.37
CA ALA A 151 22.49 9.92 0.13
C ALA A 151 21.04 9.61 -0.31
N SER A 152 20.04 10.35 0.16
CA SER A 152 18.64 10.16 -0.25
C SER A 152 18.40 10.70 -1.66
N GLU A 153 18.95 11.87 -1.98
CA GLU A 153 18.90 12.47 -3.32
C GLU A 153 19.55 11.55 -4.36
N GLN A 154 20.73 11.00 -4.06
CA GLN A 154 21.40 10.06 -4.95
C GLN A 154 20.58 8.78 -5.20
N ARG A 155 19.88 8.27 -4.18
CA ARG A 155 18.98 7.12 -4.34
C ARG A 155 17.76 7.49 -5.20
N ALA A 156 17.18 8.67 -5.00
CA ALA A 156 16.05 9.14 -5.77
C ALA A 156 16.40 9.30 -7.26
N GLU A 157 17.57 9.88 -7.56
CA GLU A 157 18.05 10.01 -8.94
C GLU A 157 18.26 8.65 -9.61
N ARG A 158 18.86 7.70 -8.89
CA ARG A 158 19.07 6.34 -9.42
C ARG A 158 17.75 5.65 -9.73
N ASN A 159 16.79 5.70 -8.80
CA ASN A 159 15.47 5.13 -8.99
C ASN A 159 14.75 5.77 -10.19
N LEU A 160 14.87 7.09 -10.37
CA LEU A 160 14.29 7.79 -11.52
C LEU A 160 14.91 7.31 -12.84
N ARG A 161 16.24 7.13 -12.88
CA ARG A 161 16.95 6.61 -14.06
C ARG A 161 16.53 5.18 -14.40
N GLU A 162 16.44 4.31 -13.39
CA GLU A 162 15.98 2.94 -13.54
C GLU A 162 14.53 2.87 -14.04
N THR A 163 13.65 3.71 -13.49
CA THR A 163 12.24 3.78 -13.90
C THR A 163 12.12 4.23 -15.36
N LYS A 164 12.88 5.25 -15.78
CA LYS A 164 12.89 5.70 -17.18
C LYS A 164 13.37 4.59 -18.12
N ALA A 165 14.47 3.92 -17.80
CA ALA A 165 14.97 2.81 -18.60
C ALA A 165 13.97 1.64 -18.70
N ALA A 166 13.28 1.31 -17.59
CA ALA A 166 12.25 0.27 -17.59
C ALA A 166 11.05 0.62 -18.48
N ILE A 167 10.64 1.90 -18.48
CA ILE A 167 9.57 2.41 -19.34
C ILE A 167 10.00 2.32 -20.82
N ASP A 168 11.21 2.74 -21.16
CA ASP A 168 11.73 2.70 -22.53
C ASP A 168 11.74 1.26 -23.08
N ILE A 169 12.27 0.31 -22.29
CA ILE A 169 12.27 -1.13 -22.64
C ILE A 169 10.84 -1.66 -22.84
N SER A 170 9.88 -1.22 -22.02
CA SER A 170 8.49 -1.63 -22.14
C SER A 170 7.85 -1.13 -23.45
N PHE A 171 8.12 0.11 -23.83
CA PHE A 171 7.64 0.67 -25.10
C PHE A 171 8.26 -0.03 -26.32
N GLU A 172 9.55 -0.37 -26.28
CA GLU A 172 10.18 -1.18 -27.32
C GLU A 172 9.56 -2.58 -27.43
N GLY A 173 9.17 -3.18 -26.30
CA GLY A 173 8.43 -4.44 -26.26
C GLY A 173 7.09 -4.37 -26.99
N ILE A 174 6.30 -3.34 -26.69
CA ILE A 174 4.99 -3.09 -27.33
C ILE A 174 5.16 -2.85 -28.83
N GLY A 175 6.15 -2.03 -29.22
CA GLY A 175 6.45 -1.76 -30.64
C GLY A 175 6.76 -3.04 -31.42
N ARG A 176 7.54 -3.95 -30.83
CA ARG A 176 7.83 -5.27 -31.42
C ARG A 176 6.57 -6.13 -31.55
N GLN A 177 5.72 -6.20 -30.53
CA GLN A 177 4.47 -6.96 -30.59
C GLN A 177 3.53 -6.44 -31.68
N ILE A 178 3.37 -5.11 -31.78
CA ILE A 178 2.56 -4.48 -32.82
C ILE A 178 3.10 -4.83 -34.21
N ASN A 179 4.43 -4.82 -34.39
CA ASN A 179 5.03 -5.15 -35.68
C ASN A 179 4.81 -6.62 -36.05
N VAL A 180 4.95 -7.54 -35.08
CA VAL A 180 4.65 -8.98 -35.27
C VAL A 180 3.18 -9.19 -35.66
N LEU A 181 2.24 -8.56 -34.95
CA LEU A 181 0.81 -8.64 -35.27
C LEU A 181 0.50 -8.10 -36.68
N ARG A 182 1.10 -6.98 -37.06
CA ARG A 182 0.93 -6.39 -38.40
C ARG A 182 1.43 -7.33 -39.50
N HIS A 183 2.63 -7.90 -39.33
CA HIS A 183 3.16 -8.87 -40.29
C HIS A 183 2.30 -10.14 -40.38
N GLY A 184 1.81 -10.65 -39.24
CA GLY A 184 0.90 -11.79 -39.20
C GLY A 184 -0.40 -11.56 -39.98
N MET A 185 -1.02 -10.38 -39.83
CA MET A 185 -2.22 -10.01 -40.60
C MET A 185 -1.95 -9.89 -42.10
N GLN A 186 -0.80 -9.32 -42.50
CA GLN A 186 -0.43 -9.21 -43.91
C GLN A 186 -0.22 -10.58 -44.55
N THR A 187 0.46 -11.51 -43.86
CA THR A 187 0.63 -12.88 -44.36
C THR A 187 -0.69 -13.66 -44.41
N ALA A 188 -1.59 -13.44 -43.45
CA ALA A 188 -2.92 -14.05 -43.48
C ALA A 188 -3.76 -13.53 -44.65
N SER A 189 -3.65 -12.23 -44.98
CA SER A 189 -4.33 -11.65 -46.15
C SER A 189 -3.75 -12.13 -47.48
N ALA A 190 -2.44 -12.36 -47.56
CA ALA A 190 -1.78 -12.88 -48.77
C ALA A 190 -2.09 -14.37 -49.02
N GLY A 191 -2.25 -15.17 -47.96
CA GLY A 191 -2.61 -16.59 -48.06
C GLY A 191 -4.03 -16.85 -48.59
N LEU A 192 -4.94 -15.89 -48.46
CA LEU A 192 -6.33 -15.99 -48.96
C LEU A 192 -6.49 -15.54 -50.42
N GLY A 193 -5.47 -14.88 -51.01
CA GLY A 193 -5.51 -14.39 -52.40
C GLY A 193 -4.90 -15.33 -53.44
N GLY A 194 -4.31 -16.46 -53.03
CA GLY A 194 -3.59 -17.39 -53.93
C GLY A 194 -4.40 -18.61 -54.38
N ALA A 195 -5.69 -18.68 -54.05
CA ALA A 195 -6.59 -19.76 -54.48
C ALA A 195 -7.60 -19.23 -55.50
N GLN A 196 -7.14 -18.91 -56.70
CA GLN A 196 -7.96 -18.80 -57.92
C GLN A 196 -7.23 -19.45 -59.08
#